data_AF-A0A6V7QGV5-F1
#
_entry.id   AF-A0A6V7QGV5-F1
#
_cell.length_a   1.000
_cell.length_b   1.000
_cell.length_c   1.000
_cell.angle_alpha   90.00
_cell.angle_beta   90.00
_cell.angle_gamma   90.00
#
_symmetry.space_group_name_H-M   'P 1'
#
loop_
_entity.id
_entity.type
_entity.pdbx_description
1 polymer ?
#
loop_
_entity_poly.entity_id
_entity_poly.type
_entity_poly.pdbx_seq_one_letter_code
_entity_poly.pdbx_strand_id
1 'polypeptide(L)'
;MLKIFFFGVDWPFTPICIHSPWRQPLSDSIAKRWFRLRRLATGQNLIDIDLAIAATYWELWKERNRRLFDNLQVRSDVLGRCIFETVSSWKSAFCSFGC
;
A
#
# COMPACT_ATOMS: atom_id res chain seq x y z
N MET A 1 -3.26 17.44 -7.79
CA MET A 1 -4.22 16.89 -6.82
C MET A 1 -4.31 15.39 -7.03
N LEU A 2 -3.49 14.60 -6.32
CA LEU A 2 -3.38 13.14 -6.53
C LEU A 2 -4.54 12.44 -5.81
N LYS A 3 -5.53 11.93 -6.55
CA LYS A 3 -6.58 11.05 -6.02
C LYS A 3 -5.99 9.65 -5.88
N ILE A 4 -5.54 9.29 -4.67
CA ILE A 4 -5.12 7.93 -4.34
C ILE A 4 -6.40 7.11 -4.08
N PHE A 5 -6.76 6.27 -5.04
CA PHE A 5 -7.84 5.30 -4.91
C PHE A 5 -7.35 4.12 -4.06
N PHE A 6 -7.87 3.99 -2.84
CA PHE A 6 -7.71 2.78 -2.01
C PHE A 6 -8.65 1.69 -2.56
N PHE A 7 -8.12 0.81 -3.42
CA PHE A 7 -8.82 -0.42 -3.79
C PHE A 7 -8.19 -1.63 -3.10
N GLY A 8 -8.99 -2.26 -2.23
CA GLY A 8 -9.03 -3.70 -1.96
C GLY A 8 -7.69 -4.40 -1.76
N VAL A 9 -7.22 -4.42 -0.51
CA VAL A 9 -6.21 -5.38 -0.05
C VAL A 9 -6.92 -6.70 0.26
N ASP A 10 -7.11 -7.54 -0.75
CA ASP A 10 -7.42 -8.96 -0.54
C ASP A 10 -6.09 -9.74 -0.51
N TRP A 11 -5.68 -10.16 0.69
CA TRP A 11 -4.65 -11.19 0.90
C TRP A 11 -5.35 -12.51 1.31
N PRO A 12 -4.72 -13.67 1.07
CA PRO A 12 -5.40 -14.91 0.66
C PRO A 12 -6.04 -15.64 1.84
N PHE A 13 -6.88 -16.63 1.51
CA PHE A 13 -7.67 -17.53 2.36
C PHE A 13 -9.15 -17.13 2.54
N THR A 14 -9.95 -17.35 1.50
CA THR A 14 -11.12 -18.24 1.49
C THR A 14 -11.82 -18.19 0.12
N PRO A 15 -12.22 -19.33 -0.49
CA PRO A 15 -12.97 -19.32 -1.73
C PRO A 15 -14.45 -19.15 -1.37
N ILE A 16 -14.93 -17.92 -1.27
CA ILE A 16 -16.39 -17.67 -1.28
C ILE A 16 -16.73 -17.18 -2.69
N CYS A 17 -17.12 -18.15 -3.52
CA CYS A 17 -17.67 -17.93 -4.85
C CYS A 17 -19.01 -17.18 -4.72
N ILE A 18 -19.00 -15.86 -4.85
CA ILE A 18 -20.21 -15.07 -5.10
C ILE A 18 -20.15 -14.63 -6.56
N HIS A 19 -20.94 -15.32 -7.39
CA HIS A 19 -21.17 -14.99 -8.79
C HIS A 19 -21.67 -13.54 -8.91
N SER A 20 -20.84 -12.67 -9.48
CA SER A 20 -21.25 -11.33 -9.91
C SER A 20 -20.68 -11.06 -11.31
N PRO A 21 -21.49 -10.61 -12.30
CA PRO A 21 -21.11 -10.65 -13.72
C PRO A 21 -20.14 -9.54 -14.16
N TRP A 22 -19.71 -8.66 -13.25
CA TRP A 22 -18.87 -7.49 -13.58
C TRP A 22 -17.49 -7.50 -12.93
N ARG A 23 -17.07 -8.60 -12.30
CA ARG A 23 -15.76 -8.69 -11.66
C ARG A 23 -14.74 -9.22 -12.67
N GLN A 24 -14.04 -8.32 -13.36
CA GLN A 24 -12.78 -8.67 -14.03
C GLN A 24 -11.90 -9.46 -13.06
N PRO A 25 -11.21 -10.52 -13.49
CA PRO A 25 -10.48 -11.38 -12.57
C PRO A 25 -9.44 -10.55 -11.83
N LEU A 26 -9.60 -10.44 -10.52
CA LEU A 26 -8.62 -9.89 -9.57
C LEU A 26 -7.36 -10.78 -9.47
N SER A 27 -7.00 -11.51 -10.54
CA SER A 27 -5.92 -12.52 -10.55
C SER A 27 -4.52 -11.95 -10.78
N ASP A 28 -4.40 -10.63 -10.95
CA ASP A 28 -3.10 -9.99 -10.99
C ASP A 28 -2.60 -9.71 -9.58
N SER A 29 -1.61 -10.52 -9.15
CA SER A 29 -0.90 -10.34 -7.90
C SER A 29 -0.34 -8.93 -7.76
N ILE A 30 -0.26 -8.42 -6.53
CA ILE A 30 0.29 -7.09 -6.31
C ILE A 30 1.74 -6.99 -6.81
N ALA A 31 2.50 -8.08 -6.76
CA ALA A 31 3.83 -8.14 -7.37
C ALA A 31 3.80 -7.79 -8.87
N LYS A 32 2.82 -8.31 -9.63
CA LYS A 32 2.65 -7.97 -11.05
C LYS A 32 2.22 -6.50 -11.24
N ARG A 33 1.34 -6.00 -10.39
CA ARG A 33 0.89 -4.57 -10.44
C ARG A 33 2.05 -3.61 -10.14
N TRP A 34 2.84 -3.91 -9.12
CA TRP A 34 4.05 -3.17 -8.76
C TRP A 34 5.08 -3.22 -9.88
N PHE A 35 5.34 -4.39 -10.45
CA PHE A 35 6.27 -4.53 -11.57
C PHE A 35 5.85 -3.68 -12.78
N ARG A 36 4.53 -3.63 -13.10
CA ARG A 36 4.01 -2.74 -14.15
C ARG A 36 4.18 -1.26 -13.80
N LEU A 37 3.89 -0.87 -12.56
CA LEU A 37 4.08 0.51 -12.10
C LEU A 37 5.55 0.93 -12.21
N ARG A 38 6.50 0.06 -11.81
CA ARG A 38 7.93 0.31 -11.96
C ARG A 38 8.35 0.46 -13.42
N ARG A 39 7.78 -0.30 -14.35
CA ARG A 39 8.09 -0.20 -15.78
C ARG A 39 7.64 1.14 -16.39
N LEU A 40 6.64 1.80 -15.80
CA LEU A 40 6.13 3.09 -16.25
C LEU A 40 6.87 4.27 -15.59
N ALA A 41 7.66 4.03 -14.56
CA ALA A 41 8.35 5.05 -13.79
C ALA A 41 9.86 5.01 -14.00
N THR A 42 10.50 6.18 -14.03
CA THR A 42 11.96 6.31 -14.17
C THR A 42 12.51 7.34 -13.19
N GLY A 43 13.78 7.20 -12.80
CA GLY A 43 14.48 8.14 -11.92
C GLY A 43 13.80 8.32 -10.55
N GLN A 44 13.65 9.56 -10.11
CA GLN A 44 13.08 9.90 -8.81
C GLN A 44 11.65 9.38 -8.60
N ASN A 45 10.86 9.29 -9.67
CA ASN A 45 9.49 8.77 -9.59
C ASN A 45 9.43 7.30 -9.18
N LEU A 46 10.46 6.52 -9.55
CA LEU A 46 10.56 5.11 -9.18
C LEU A 46 10.78 4.94 -7.68
N ILE A 47 11.71 5.72 -7.12
CA ILE A 47 12.04 5.73 -5.68
C ILE A 47 10.80 6.13 -4.88
N ASP A 48 10.08 7.14 -5.33
CA ASP A 48 8.86 7.62 -4.68
C ASP A 48 7.74 6.56 -4.67
N ILE A 49 7.59 5.80 -5.77
CA ILE A 49 6.61 4.71 -5.85
C ILE A 49 7.00 3.54 -4.94
N ASP A 50 8.27 3.15 -4.93
CA ASP A 50 8.77 2.08 -4.07
C ASP A 50 8.60 2.44 -2.58
N LEU A 51 8.91 3.69 -2.21
CA LEU A 51 8.68 4.23 -0.87
C LEU A 51 7.20 4.18 -0.46
N ALA A 52 6.31 4.64 -1.35
CA ALA A 52 4.87 4.65 -1.07
C ALA A 52 4.31 3.24 -0.85
N ILE A 53 4.76 2.28 -1.65
CA ILE A 53 4.35 0.87 -1.52
C ILE A 53 4.90 0.28 -0.21
N ALA A 54 6.18 0.48 0.07
CA ALA A 54 6.80 -0.02 1.30
C ALA A 54 6.12 0.56 2.56
N ALA A 55 5.82 1.86 2.58
CA ALA A 55 5.11 2.52 3.67
C ALA A 55 3.68 1.97 3.83
N THR A 56 2.98 1.73 2.72
CA THR A 56 1.64 1.13 2.74
C THR A 56 1.66 -0.25 3.40
N TYR A 57 2.62 -1.11 3.02
CA TYR A 57 2.76 -2.43 3.62
C TYR A 57 3.16 -2.37 5.08
N TRP A 58 4.05 -1.46 5.44
CA TRP A 58 4.48 -1.25 6.82
C TRP A 58 3.32 -0.86 7.73
N GLU A 59 2.52 0.13 7.33
CA GLU A 59 1.37 0.58 8.13
C GLU A 59 0.27 -0.49 8.23
N LEU A 60 0.00 -1.22 7.14
CA LEU A 60 -0.95 -2.33 7.16
C LEU A 60 -0.48 -3.47 8.07
N TRP A 61 0.83 -3.77 8.07
CA TRP A 61 1.41 -4.76 8.96
C TRP A 61 1.29 -4.30 10.42
N LYS A 62 1.62 -3.06 10.75
CA LYS A 62 1.43 -2.51 12.10
C LYS A 62 -0.03 -2.59 12.54
N GLU A 63 -0.96 -2.18 11.69
CA GLU A 63 -2.39 -2.24 11.97
C GLU A 63 -2.86 -3.68 12.23
N ARG A 64 -2.40 -4.65 11.43
CA ARG A 64 -2.71 -6.06 11.65
C ARG A 64 -2.19 -6.54 13.01
N ASN A 65 -0.94 -6.23 13.36
CA ASN A 65 -0.38 -6.64 14.64
C ASN A 65 -1.14 -5.98 15.78
N ARG A 66 -1.48 -4.70 15.66
CA ARG A 66 -2.29 -3.99 16.66
C ARG A 66 -3.68 -4.62 16.85
N ARG A 67 -4.31 -5.09 15.78
CA ARG A 67 -5.56 -5.86 15.89
C ARG A 67 -5.36 -7.20 16.60
N LEU A 68 -4.26 -7.89 16.33
CA LEU A 68 -3.95 -9.19 16.97
C LEU A 68 -3.67 -9.05 18.47
N PHE A 69 -3.02 -7.97 18.90
CA PHE A 69 -2.60 -7.79 20.29
C PHE A 69 -3.55 -6.92 21.12
N ASP A 70 -4.13 -5.88 20.53
CA ASP A 70 -4.92 -4.88 21.25
C ASP A 70 -6.41 -4.90 20.87
N ASN A 71 -6.82 -5.69 19.86
CA ASN A 71 -8.17 -5.67 19.26
C ASN A 71 -8.62 -4.27 18.76
N LEU A 72 -7.68 -3.37 18.49
CA LEU A 72 -7.95 -1.99 18.07
C LEU A 72 -7.90 -1.85 16.55
N GLN A 73 -9.01 -1.42 15.94
CA GLN A 73 -9.07 -1.10 14.52
C GLN A 73 -8.88 0.40 14.27
N VAL A 74 -7.91 0.77 13.42
CA VAL A 74 -7.74 2.14 12.93
C VAL A 74 -8.77 2.41 11.82
N ARG A 75 -9.35 3.61 11.83
CA ARG A 75 -10.21 4.09 10.72
C ARG A 75 -9.38 4.30 9.45
N SER A 76 -9.97 4.03 8.29
CA SER A 76 -9.27 4.11 6.99
C SER A 76 -8.62 5.47 6.70
N ASP A 77 -9.23 6.58 7.13
CA ASP A 77 -8.70 7.92 6.98
C ASP A 77 -7.45 8.18 7.82
N VAL A 78 -7.43 7.65 9.04
CA VAL A 78 -6.27 7.73 9.94
C VAL A 78 -5.13 6.87 9.39
N LEU A 79 -5.42 5.66 8.91
CA LEU A 79 -4.42 4.80 8.29
C LEU A 79 -3.79 5.45 7.05
N GLY A 80 -4.60 6.12 6.23
CA GLY A 80 -4.10 6.88 5.08
C GLY A 80 -3.14 8.01 5.47
N ARG A 81 -3.41 8.71 6.58
CA ARG A 81 -2.49 9.72 7.13
C ARG A 81 -1.19 9.10 7.63
N CYS A 82 -1.25 7.99 8.37
CA CYS A 82 -0.05 7.30 8.83
C CYS A 82 0.84 6.86 7.66
N ILE A 83 0.25 6.36 6.57
CA ILE A 83 1.03 5.99 5.37
C ILE A 83 1.74 7.22 4.80
N PHE A 84 1.04 8.33 4.66
CA PHE A 84 1.61 9.57 4.13
C PHE A 84 2.74 10.10 5.02
N GLU A 85 2.53 10.17 6.33
CA GLU A 85 3.53 10.61 7.31
C GLU A 85 4.78 9.73 7.28
N THR A 86 4.60 8.40 7.18
CA THR A 86 5.70 7.43 7.05
C THR A 86 6.49 7.66 5.75
N VAL A 87 5.82 7.88 4.61
CA VAL A 87 6.51 8.22 3.35
C VAL A 87 7.31 9.51 3.50
N SER A 88 6.72 10.57 4.06
CA SER A 88 7.40 11.85 4.27
C SER A 88 8.60 11.72 5.21
N SER A 89 8.47 10.97 6.30
CA SER A 89 9.56 10.70 7.23
C SER A 89 10.70 9.94 6.57
N TRP A 90 10.39 8.89 5.81
CA TRP A 90 11.41 8.10 5.10
C TRP A 90 12.10 8.92 4.02
N LYS A 91 11.35 9.71 3.23
CA LYS A 91 11.93 10.64 2.26
C LYS A 91 12.91 11.61 2.91
N SER A 92 12.52 12.21 4.04
CA SER A 92 13.41 13.09 4.80
C SER A 92 14.69 12.37 5.22
N ALA A 93 14.58 11.14 5.73
CA ALA A 93 15.75 10.35 6.11
C ALA A 93 16.66 10.06 4.91
N PHE A 94 16.11 9.64 3.77
CA PHE A 94 16.89 9.38 2.55
C PHE A 94 17.62 10.63 2.04
N CYS A 95 16.99 11.81 2.11
CA CYS A 95 17.65 13.07 1.76
C CYS A 95 18.78 13.44 2.72
N SER A 96 18.64 13.13 4.02
CA SER A 96 19.66 13.41 5.03
C SER A 96 20.93 12.56 4.92
N PHE A 97 20.87 11.38 4.27
CA PHE A 97 22.04 10.52 4.04
C PHE A 97 22.73 10.76 2.69
N GLY A 98 22.24 11.71 1.88
CA GLY A 98 22.73 11.97 0.52
C GLY A 98 23.34 13.36 0.28
N CYS A 99 23.72 14.09 1.34
CA CYS A 99 24.47 15.35 1.26
C CYS A 99 25.93 15.15 1.65
#